data_AF-A0A3C1KM74-F1
#
_entry.id   AF-A0A3C1KM74-F1
#
_cell.length_a   1.000
_cell.length_b   1.000
_cell.length_c   1.000
_cell.angle_alpha   90.00
_cell.angle_beta   90.00
_cell.angle_gamma   90.00
#
_symmetry.space_group_name_H-M   'P 1'
#
loop_
_entity.id
_entity.type
_entity.pdbx_description
1 polymer ?
#
loop_
_entity_poly.entity_id
_entity_poly.type
_entity_poly.pdbx_seq_one_letter_code
_entity_poly.pdbx_strand_id
1 'polypeptide(L)'
;IRENFRKLRKSDPLEVINISLSETLGRTLVTSLTTLLVLVCLALLGGEMIKGFAIALLVGVVIGTYSSVYVAASVLVLMGVSKEDLMLPVKEGAEQDDLMP
;
A
#
# COMPACT_ATOMS: atom_id res chain seq x y z
N ILE A 1 5.71 -0.02 2.72
CA ILE A 1 6.80 0.73 2.04
C ILE A 1 7.70 1.41 3.06
N ARG A 2 7.30 2.51 3.72
CA ARG A 2 8.16 3.22 4.71
C ARG A 2 8.76 2.31 5.79
N GLU A 3 7.96 1.42 6.38
CA GLU A 3 8.45 0.45 7.39
C GLU A 3 9.44 -0.56 6.80
N ASN A 4 9.21 -1.04 5.57
CA ASN A 4 10.11 -1.99 4.91
C ASN A 4 11.42 -1.32 4.48
N PHE A 5 11.42 -0.04 4.11
CA PHE A 5 12.66 0.73 3.93
C PHE A 5 13.49 0.81 5.23
N ARG A 6 12.85 0.80 6.40
CA ARG A 6 13.54 0.76 7.70
C ARG A 6 14.05 -0.64 8.07
N LYS A 7 13.30 -1.70 7.72
CA LYS A 7 13.67 -3.10 8.02
C LYS A 7 14.71 -3.66 7.04
N LEU A 8 14.61 -3.33 5.76
CA LEU A 8 15.43 -3.85 4.67
C LEU A 8 16.51 -2.83 4.26
N ARG A 9 17.38 -2.43 5.21
CA ARG A 9 18.38 -1.37 5.01
C ARG A 9 19.41 -1.66 3.89
N LYS A 10 19.68 -2.93 3.58
CA LYS A 10 20.68 -3.34 2.58
C LYS A 10 20.09 -3.54 1.17
N SER A 11 18.79 -3.80 1.05
CA SER A 11 18.10 -4.08 -0.22
C SER A 11 17.96 -2.85 -1.11
N ASP A 12 17.80 -3.06 -2.41
CA ASP A 12 17.58 -1.97 -3.39
C ASP A 12 16.19 -1.31 -3.17
N PRO A 13 16.02 0.02 -3.36
CA PRO A 13 14.72 0.67 -3.23
C PRO A 13 13.61 -0.01 -4.07
N LEU A 14 13.92 -0.49 -5.26
CA LEU A 14 12.95 -1.21 -6.10
C LEU A 14 12.53 -2.54 -5.48
N GLU A 15 13.48 -3.25 -4.88
CA GLU A 15 13.23 -4.52 -4.19
C GLU A 15 12.34 -4.31 -2.97
N VAL A 16 12.61 -3.26 -2.19
CA VAL A 16 11.81 -2.91 -1.00
C VAL A 16 10.38 -2.52 -1.37
N ILE A 17 10.20 -1.77 -2.47
CA ILE A 17 8.87 -1.41 -3.00
C ILE A 17 8.13 -2.68 -3.44
N ASN A 18 8.79 -3.56 -4.20
CA ASN A 18 8.17 -4.79 -4.69
C ASN A 18 7.74 -5.71 -3.53
N ILE A 19 8.61 -5.93 -2.54
CA ILE A 19 8.29 -6.71 -1.33
C ILE A 19 7.09 -6.09 -0.60
N SER A 20 7.11 -4.78 -0.39
CA SER A 20 6.01 -4.07 0.27
C SER A 20 4.68 -4.22 -0.46
N LEU A 21 4.70 -4.17 -1.79
CA LEU A 21 3.50 -4.35 -2.61
C LEU A 21 2.98 -5.78 -2.49
N SER A 22 3.84 -6.79 -2.61
CA SER A 22 3.42 -8.19 -2.46
C SER A 22 2.81 -8.49 -1.08
N GLU A 23 3.37 -7.93 0.00
CA GLU A 23 2.85 -8.12 1.37
C GLU A 23 1.49 -7.45 1.63
N THR A 24 1.20 -6.36 0.92
CA THR A 24 -0.06 -5.61 1.10
C THR A 24 -1.12 -5.99 0.06
N LEU A 25 -0.70 -6.42 -1.14
CA LEU A 25 -1.56 -6.83 -2.24
C LEU A 25 -2.65 -7.81 -1.81
N GLY A 26 -2.28 -8.88 -1.10
CA GLY A 26 -3.25 -9.89 -0.65
C GLY A 26 -4.35 -9.29 0.22
N ARG A 27 -4.00 -8.43 1.18
CA ARG A 27 -4.97 -7.76 2.07
C ARG A 27 -5.82 -6.75 1.30
N THR A 28 -5.20 -5.92 0.47
CA THR A 28 -5.91 -4.91 -0.33
C THR A 28 -6.90 -5.55 -1.29
N LEU A 29 -6.50 -6.64 -1.95
CA LEU A 29 -7.38 -7.40 -2.84
C LEU A 29 -8.54 -8.02 -2.07
N VAL A 30 -8.29 -8.67 -0.92
CA VAL A 30 -9.37 -9.28 -0.12
C VAL A 30 -10.38 -8.23 0.35
N THR A 31 -9.93 -7.09 0.90
CA THR A 31 -10.83 -6.01 1.34
C THR A 31 -11.59 -5.39 0.17
N SER A 32 -10.96 -5.24 -0.99
CA SER A 32 -11.63 -4.72 -2.20
C SER A 32 -12.65 -5.73 -2.73
N LEU A 33 -12.34 -7.03 -2.72
CA LEU A 33 -13.26 -8.07 -3.20
C LEU A 33 -14.49 -8.18 -2.32
N THR A 34 -14.31 -8.15 -0.99
CA THR A 34 -15.45 -8.24 -0.06
C THR A 34 -16.35 -7.01 -0.15
N THR A 35 -15.79 -5.82 -0.33
CA THR A 35 -16.59 -4.60 -0.57
C THR A 35 -17.31 -4.66 -1.91
N LEU A 36 -16.65 -5.10 -2.99
CA LEU A 36 -17.28 -5.31 -4.29
C LEU A 36 -18.44 -6.31 -4.21
N LEU A 37 -18.28 -7.41 -3.49
CA LEU A 37 -19.34 -8.40 -3.28
C LEU A 37 -20.57 -7.75 -2.62
N VAL A 38 -20.37 -7.00 -1.54
CA VAL A 38 -21.45 -6.28 -0.85
C VAL A 38 -22.12 -5.27 -1.80
N LEU A 39 -21.35 -4.51 -2.57
CA LEU A 39 -21.88 -3.52 -3.51
C LEU A 39 -22.66 -4.17 -4.66
N VAL A 40 -22.24 -5.33 -5.16
CA VAL A 40 -22.98 -6.11 -6.16
C VAL A 40 -24.32 -6.57 -5.58
N CYS A 41 -24.33 -7.10 -4.36
CA CYS A 41 -25.57 -7.47 -3.68
C CYS A 41 -26.51 -6.26 -3.53
N LEU A 42 -25.99 -5.09 -3.14
CA LEU A 42 -26.80 -3.86 -3.03
C LEU A 42 -27.28 -3.35 -4.39
N ALA A 43 -26.48 -3.46 -5.45
CA ALA A 43 -26.87 -3.02 -6.79
C ALA A 43 -27.97 -3.90 -7.41
N LEU A 44 -27.98 -5.21 -7.08
CA LEU A 44 -28.97 -6.16 -7.59
C LEU A 44 -30.21 -6.27 -6.70
N LEU A 45 -30.05 -6.31 -5.38
CA LEU A 45 -31.11 -6.60 -4.40
C LEU A 45 -31.55 -5.37 -3.59
N GLY A 46 -30.84 -4.25 -3.68
CA GLY A 46 -31.07 -3.07 -2.83
C GLY A 46 -32.24 -2.16 -3.23
N GLY A 47 -32.83 -2.36 -4.40
CA GLY A 47 -33.93 -1.51 -4.91
C GLY A 47 -33.45 -0.20 -5.55
N GLU A 48 -34.38 0.55 -6.17
CA GLU A 48 -34.06 1.71 -7.02
C GLU A 48 -33.41 2.88 -6.27
N MET A 49 -33.78 3.10 -5.00
CA MET A 49 -33.28 4.22 -4.19
C MET A 49 -31.76 4.19 -4.02
N ILE A 50 -31.17 3.01 -3.77
CA ILE A 50 -29.74 2.87 -3.47
C ILE A 50 -28.92 2.32 -4.63
N LYS A 51 -29.56 1.91 -5.73
CA LYS A 51 -28.88 1.38 -6.91
C LYS A 51 -27.89 2.36 -7.52
N GLY A 52 -28.26 3.64 -7.63
CA GLY A 52 -27.38 4.68 -8.16
C GLY A 52 -26.13 4.90 -7.28
N PHE A 53 -26.32 4.88 -5.96
CA PHE A 53 -25.23 4.95 -4.99
C PHE A 53 -24.31 3.72 -5.05
N ALA A 54 -24.88 2.53 -5.10
CA ALA A 54 -24.13 1.27 -5.19
C ALA A 54 -23.27 1.21 -6.46
N ILE A 55 -23.82 1.62 -7.62
CA ILE A 55 -23.06 1.67 -8.88
C ILE A 55 -21.93 2.69 -8.81
N ALA A 56 -22.17 3.88 -8.26
CA ALA A 56 -21.12 4.90 -8.10
C ALA A 56 -19.97 4.41 -7.21
N LEU A 57 -20.30 3.74 -6.09
CA LEU A 57 -19.30 3.12 -5.22
C LEU A 57 -18.57 1.97 -5.90
N LEU A 58 -19.26 1.14 -6.69
CA LEU A 58 -18.66 0.00 -7.38
C LEU A 58 -17.59 0.48 -8.36
N VAL A 59 -17.88 1.52 -9.15
CA VAL A 59 -16.89 2.16 -10.03
C VAL A 59 -15.74 2.77 -9.22
N GLY A 60 -16.05 3.48 -8.14
CA GLY A 60 -15.05 4.11 -7.27
C GLY A 60 -14.08 3.10 -6.65
N VAL A 61 -14.56 1.96 -6.16
CA VAL A 61 -13.73 0.90 -5.58
C VAL A 61 -12.86 0.26 -6.66
N VAL A 62 -13.39 -0.06 -7.84
CA VAL A 62 -12.59 -0.66 -8.92
C VAL A 62 -11.44 0.25 -9.33
N ILE A 63 -11.72 1.54 -9.57
CA ILE A 63 -10.70 2.52 -9.97
C ILE A 63 -9.73 2.78 -8.81
N GLY A 64 -10.24 2.92 -7.58
CA GLY A 64 -9.43 3.21 -6.39
C GLY A 64 -8.47 2.08 -6.03
N THR A 65 -8.92 0.82 -6.10
CA THR A 65 -8.05 -0.34 -5.83
C THR A 65 -6.97 -0.48 -6.89
N TYR A 66 -7.30 -0.36 -8.17
CA TYR A 66 -6.30 -0.43 -9.23
C TYR A 66 -5.29 0.72 -9.13
N SER A 67 -5.78 1.96 -8.95
CA SER A 67 -4.95 3.16 -8.86
C SER A 67 -4.03 3.13 -7.64
N SER A 68 -4.56 2.80 -6.45
CA SER A 68 -3.76 2.79 -5.22
C SER A 68 -2.64 1.75 -5.23
N VAL A 69 -2.82 0.61 -5.91
CA VAL A 69 -1.79 -0.43 -5.99
C VAL A 69 -0.75 -0.09 -7.07
N TYR A 70 -1.20 0.25 -8.29
CA TYR A 70 -0.29 0.43 -9.43
C TYR A 70 0.25 1.85 -9.58
N VAL A 71 -0.59 2.87 -9.44
CA VAL A 71 -0.18 4.27 -9.64
C VAL A 71 0.72 4.71 -8.49
N ALA A 72 0.39 4.37 -7.24
CA ALA A 72 1.24 4.73 -6.11
C ALA A 72 2.63 4.07 -6.18
N ALA A 73 2.70 2.79 -6.56
CA ALA A 73 3.95 2.08 -6.80
C ALA A 73 4.78 2.74 -7.90
N SER A 74 4.15 3.02 -9.05
CA SER A 74 4.81 3.62 -10.21
C SER A 74 5.33 5.02 -9.93
N VAL A 75 4.55 5.85 -9.23
CA VAL A 75 4.96 7.20 -8.82
C VAL A 75 6.14 7.16 -7.85
N LEU A 76 6.16 6.21 -6.91
CA LEU A 76 7.27 6.00 -5.99
C LEU A 76 8.57 5.62 -6.71
N VAL A 77 8.48 4.77 -7.74
CA VAL A 77 9.62 4.43 -8.59
C VAL A 77 10.08 5.64 -9.41
N LEU A 78 9.14 6.42 -9.94
CA LEU A 78 9.42 7.56 -10.80
C LEU A 78 10.02 8.76 -10.06
N MET A 79 9.67 8.93 -8.78
CA MET A 79 10.32 9.92 -7.90
C MET A 79 11.75 9.53 -7.53
N GLY A 80 12.24 8.36 -7.94
CA GLY A 80 13.62 7.94 -7.74
C GLY A 80 14.03 7.92 -6.27
N VAL A 81 13.09 7.55 -5.38
CA VAL A 81 13.28 7.61 -3.92
C VAL A 81 14.59 6.91 -3.54
N SER A 82 15.60 7.73 -3.23
CA SER A 82 16.92 7.26 -2.82
C SER A 82 16.89 6.80 -1.37
N LYS A 83 17.78 5.85 -1.05
CA LYS A 83 17.99 5.30 0.29
C LYS A 83 18.21 6.40 1.35
N GLU A 84 18.75 7.56 0.95
CA GLU A 84 19.04 8.67 1.86
C GLU A 84 17.81 9.48 2.32
N ASP A 85 16.72 9.54 1.54
CA ASP A 85 15.57 10.42 1.85
C ASP A 85 14.61 9.82 2.90
N LEU A 86 14.64 8.50 3.07
CA LEU A 86 13.79 7.77 4.02
C LEU A 86 14.53 7.23 5.25
N MET A 87 15.86 7.24 5.22
CA MET A 87 16.68 6.85 6.37
C MET A 87 17.00 8.09 7.19
N LEU A 88 16.43 8.21 8.39
CA LEU A 88 16.95 9.14 9.39
C LEU A 88 18.43 8.81 9.64
N PRO A 89 19.30 9.82 9.77
CA PRO A 89 20.73 9.60 10.00
C PRO A 89 20.89 8.67 11.20
N VAL A 90 21.77 7.68 11.06
CA VAL A 90 22.20 6.86 12.19
C VAL A 90 22.65 7.83 13.27
N LYS A 91 21.96 7.86 14.41
CA LYS A 91 22.56 8.44 15.61
C LYS A 91 23.76 7.56 15.91
N GLU A 92 24.96 8.07 15.60
CA GLU A 92 26.22 7.61 16.17
C GLU A 92 26.01 7.48 17.69
N GLY A 93 26.00 6.25 18.19
CA GLY A 93 25.82 6.00 19.63
C GLY A 93 25.13 4.69 19.99
N ALA A 94 24.42 4.03 19.08
CA ALA A 94 23.80 2.73 19.39
C ALA A 94 24.80 1.54 19.41
N GLU A 95 26.04 1.76 18.97
CA GLU A 95 27.14 0.78 19.09
C GLU A 95 28.01 1.02 20.33
N GLN A 96 27.73 2.08 21.11
CA GLN A 96 28.50 2.42 22.32
C GLN A 96 27.93 1.76 23.59
N ASP A 97 26.66 1.34 23.60
CA ASP A 97 26.01 0.70 24.76
C ASP A 97 26.30 -0.80 24.89
N ASP A 98 26.74 -1.47 23.80
CA ASP A 98 27.15 -2.89 23.81
C ASP A 98 28.64 -3.10 24.17
N LEU A 99 29.40 -2.02 24.38
CA LEU A 99 30.83 -2.05 24.69
C LEU A 99 31.21 -1.50 26.07
N MET A 100 30.23 -1.24 26.94
CA MET A 100 30.50 -1.01 28.36
C MET A 100 30.50 -2.36 29.11
N PRO A 101 31.65 -2.80 29.66
CA PRO A 101 31.75 -4.05 30.43
C PRO A 101 30.96 -4.01 31.75
#